data_AF-A0A0M3IJE0-F1
#
_entry.id   AF-A0A0M3IJE0-F1
#
_cell.length_a   1.000
_cell.length_b   1.000
_cell.length_c   1.000
_cell.angle_alpha   90.00
_cell.angle_beta   90.00
_cell.angle_gamma   90.00
#
_symmetry.space_group_name_H-M   'P 1'
#
loop_
_entity.id
_entity.type
_entity.pdbx_description
1 polymer ?
#
loop_
_entity_poly.entity_id
_entity_poly.type
_entity_poly.pdbx_seq_one_letter_code
_entity_poly.pdbx_strand_id
1 'polypeptide(L)'
;MSSIDESFLERITNGTLAEIIIGSTYVALSTAFMVSTAMVDWVNWHCNIDLMHNLQIAGGILNSSWITMSGLIFALALNQLMVVSNGISKLQNNCLLRFTLATTVHICAAYSVGIMFFLAFMTPWSGVIYLREAFCFTYAEDLEANEMISQIDWVYTIIIISLSFFIYVLIFILVLRKDDIDKAIND
;
A
#
# COMPACT_ATOMS: atom_id res chain seq x y z
N MET A 1 11.66 43.79 2.29
CA MET A 1 11.57 42.32 2.38
C MET A 1 10.10 41.97 2.26
N SER A 2 9.74 41.35 1.14
CA SER A 2 8.35 41.11 0.73
C SER A 2 7.67 40.14 1.69
N SER A 3 6.49 40.53 2.17
CA SER A 3 5.51 39.65 2.80
C SER A 3 5.21 38.52 1.81
N ILE A 4 5.73 37.32 2.10
CA ILE A 4 5.22 36.11 1.45
C ILE A 4 3.80 35.96 2.00
N ASP A 5 2.85 36.17 1.10
CA ASP A 5 1.42 36.15 1.35
C ASP A 5 1.03 34.82 2.01
N GLU A 6 0.62 34.84 3.28
CA GLU A 6 0.27 33.63 4.05
C GLU A 6 -0.85 32.84 3.37
N SER A 7 -1.71 33.52 2.61
CA SER A 7 -2.76 32.92 1.78
C SER A 7 -2.21 32.03 0.65
N PHE A 8 -0.97 32.27 0.21
CA PHE A 8 -0.29 31.46 -0.80
C PHE A 8 0.31 30.19 -0.21
N LEU A 9 0.85 30.26 1.01
CA LEU A 9 1.34 29.09 1.74
C LEU A 9 0.17 28.16 2.12
N GLU A 10 -0.94 28.72 2.59
CA GLU A 10 -2.13 27.96 2.98
C GLU A 10 -2.80 27.25 1.77
N ARG A 11 -2.81 27.89 0.59
CA ARG A 11 -3.23 27.27 -0.67
C ARG A 11 -2.30 26.14 -1.12
N ILE A 12 -0.99 26.27 -0.90
CA ILE A 12 -0.04 25.22 -1.25
C ILE A 12 -0.20 24.01 -0.33
N THR A 13 -0.30 24.19 0.99
CA THR A 13 -0.44 23.05 1.92
C THR A 13 -1.76 22.32 1.77
N ASN A 14 -2.88 23.03 1.60
CA ASN A 14 -4.18 22.39 1.39
C ASN A 14 -4.32 21.78 -0.02
N GLY A 15 -3.71 22.40 -1.04
CA GLY A 15 -3.66 21.86 -2.40
C GLY A 15 -2.80 20.62 -2.51
N THR A 16 -1.57 20.64 -1.97
CA THR A 16 -0.65 19.49 -2.06
C THR A 16 -1.10 18.30 -1.23
N LEU A 17 -1.68 18.49 -0.04
CA LEU A 17 -2.16 17.35 0.75
C LEU A 17 -3.35 16.65 0.07
N ALA A 18 -4.31 17.41 -0.46
CA ALA A 18 -5.44 16.89 -1.20
C ALA A 18 -5.00 16.21 -2.52
N GLU A 19 -4.07 16.81 -3.27
CA GLU A 19 -3.52 16.22 -4.49
C GLU A 19 -2.68 14.95 -4.21
N ILE A 20 -1.96 14.89 -3.09
CA ILE A 20 -1.22 13.69 -2.67
C ILE A 20 -2.17 12.58 -2.26
N ILE A 21 -3.26 12.88 -1.55
CA ILE A 21 -4.29 11.91 -1.16
C ILE A 21 -5.05 11.39 -2.39
N ILE A 22 -5.50 12.29 -3.27
CA ILE A 22 -6.20 11.93 -4.51
C ILE A 22 -5.28 11.16 -5.46
N GLY A 23 -4.03 11.61 -5.62
CA GLY A 23 -3.02 10.97 -6.46
C GLY A 23 -2.65 9.57 -5.97
N SER A 24 -2.44 9.38 -4.67
CA SER A 24 -2.12 8.07 -4.09
C SER A 24 -3.30 7.09 -4.16
N THR A 25 -4.53 7.58 -3.95
CA THR A 25 -5.74 6.77 -4.10
C THR A 25 -5.94 6.36 -5.56
N TYR A 26 -5.70 7.27 -6.51
CA TYR A 26 -5.79 6.99 -7.95
C TYR A 26 -4.75 5.97 -8.42
N VAL A 27 -3.50 6.05 -7.93
CA VAL A 27 -2.46 5.08 -8.26
C VAL A 27 -2.80 3.69 -7.71
N ALA A 28 -3.30 3.61 -6.47
CA ALA A 28 -3.73 2.34 -5.90
C ALA A 28 -4.91 1.71 -6.68
N LEU A 29 -5.92 2.51 -7.02
CA LEU A 29 -7.10 2.05 -7.75
C LEU A 29 -6.78 1.64 -9.20
N SER A 30 -5.95 2.43 -9.89
CA SER A 30 -5.55 2.16 -11.28
C SER A 30 -4.63 0.95 -11.38
N THR A 31 -3.72 0.75 -10.42
CA THR A 31 -2.88 -0.45 -10.36
C THR A 31 -3.75 -1.69 -10.11
N ALA A 32 -4.72 -1.62 -9.19
CA ALA A 32 -5.66 -2.72 -8.94
C ALA A 32 -6.50 -3.06 -10.18
N PHE A 33 -6.99 -2.05 -10.91
CA PHE A 33 -7.79 -2.25 -12.13
C PHE A 33 -6.97 -2.78 -13.32
N MET A 34 -5.74 -2.30 -13.50
CA MET A 34 -4.85 -2.81 -14.55
C MET A 34 -4.42 -4.25 -14.28
N VAL A 35 -4.18 -4.61 -13.02
CA VAL A 35 -3.89 -6.00 -12.64
C VAL A 35 -5.11 -6.87 -12.87
N SER A 36 -6.33 -6.43 -12.50
CA SER A 36 -7.53 -7.25 -12.71
C SER A 36 -7.83 -7.53 -14.18
N THR A 37 -7.68 -6.51 -15.05
CA THR A 37 -7.94 -6.64 -16.49
C THR A 37 -6.88 -7.49 -17.19
N ALA A 38 -5.60 -7.24 -16.91
CA ALA A 38 -4.51 -8.04 -17.48
C ALA A 38 -4.58 -9.52 -17.07
N MET A 39 -5.01 -9.81 -15.83
CA MET A 39 -5.16 -11.19 -15.37
C MET A 39 -6.34 -11.92 -16.02
N VAL A 40 -7.47 -11.25 -16.21
CA VAL A 40 -8.64 -11.83 -16.88
C VAL A 40 -8.30 -12.19 -18.33
N ASP A 41 -7.57 -11.31 -19.04
CA ASP A 41 -7.16 -11.55 -20.41
C ASP A 41 -6.09 -12.63 -20.52
N TRP A 42 -5.13 -12.67 -19.60
CA TRP A 42 -4.07 -13.69 -19.58
C TRP A 42 -4.61 -15.10 -19.32
N VAL A 43 -5.53 -15.25 -18.35
CA VAL A 43 -6.19 -16.53 -18.04
C VAL A 43 -7.03 -17.03 -19.22
N ASN A 44 -7.69 -16.13 -19.94
CA ASN A 44 -8.49 -16.51 -21.11
C ASN A 44 -7.62 -16.89 -22.32
N TRP A 45 -6.40 -16.37 -22.44
CA TRP A 45 -5.51 -16.60 -23.58
C TRP A 45 -4.69 -17.91 -23.50
N HIS A 46 -4.29 -18.38 -22.31
CA HIS A 46 -3.42 -19.55 -22.12
C HIS A 46 -4.14 -20.88 -21.82
N CYS A 47 -5.36 -21.06 -22.31
CA CYS A 47 -6.23 -22.21 -22.05
C CYS A 47 -5.78 -23.52 -22.77
N ASN A 48 -4.52 -23.90 -22.61
CA ASN A 48 -3.95 -25.19 -23.05
C ASN A 48 -2.92 -25.76 -22.03
N ILE A 49 -2.79 -25.13 -20.86
CA ILE A 49 -2.12 -25.64 -19.65
C ILE A 49 -3.24 -26.06 -18.69
N ASP A 50 -3.04 -27.12 -17.89
CA ASP A 50 -4.01 -27.66 -16.93
C ASP A 50 -4.75 -26.54 -16.19
N LEU A 51 -6.08 -26.50 -16.34
CA LEU A 51 -6.96 -25.45 -15.82
C LEU A 51 -6.68 -25.13 -14.34
N MET A 52 -6.35 -26.15 -13.54
CA MET A 52 -6.00 -25.99 -12.12
C MET A 52 -4.72 -25.18 -11.91
N HIS A 53 -3.69 -25.40 -12.72
CA HIS A 53 -2.44 -24.66 -12.61
C HIS A 53 -2.64 -23.17 -12.94
N ASN A 54 -3.46 -22.87 -13.95
CA ASN A 54 -3.81 -21.49 -14.30
C ASN A 54 -4.61 -20.79 -13.18
N LEU A 55 -5.56 -21.50 -12.56
CA LEU A 55 -6.31 -20.97 -11.41
C LEU A 55 -5.41 -20.76 -10.18
N GLN A 56 -4.41 -21.61 -10.00
CA GLN A 56 -3.43 -21.47 -8.92
C GLN A 56 -2.55 -20.24 -9.13
N ILE A 57 -1.99 -20.06 -10.34
CA ILE A 57 -1.20 -18.88 -10.70
C ILE A 57 -2.03 -17.60 -10.51
N ALA A 58 -3.27 -17.58 -11.01
CA ALA A 58 -4.15 -16.43 -10.84
C ALA A 58 -4.46 -16.15 -9.37
N GLY A 59 -4.71 -17.20 -8.56
CA GLY A 59 -4.99 -17.06 -7.13
C GLY A 59 -3.78 -16.53 -6.38
N GLY A 60 -2.59 -17.05 -6.68
CA GLY A 60 -1.33 -16.60 -6.10
C GLY A 60 -1.00 -15.15 -6.45
N ILE A 61 -1.18 -14.73 -7.70
CA ILE A 61 -0.96 -13.33 -8.09
C ILE A 61 -1.96 -12.41 -7.37
N LEU A 62 -3.23 -12.79 -7.26
CA LEU A 62 -4.24 -12.00 -6.56
C LEU A 62 -3.91 -11.85 -5.07
N ASN A 63 -3.57 -12.96 -4.40
CA ASN A 63 -3.12 -12.95 -3.00
C ASN A 63 -1.86 -12.08 -2.81
N SER A 64 -0.84 -12.30 -3.63
CA SER A 64 0.41 -11.52 -3.61
C SER A 64 0.16 -10.02 -3.78
N SER A 65 -0.72 -9.65 -4.72
CA SER A 65 -1.11 -8.26 -4.96
C SER A 65 -1.80 -7.65 -3.74
N TRP A 66 -2.66 -8.42 -3.06
CA TRP A 66 -3.35 -7.99 -1.84
C TRP A 66 -2.37 -7.70 -0.69
N ILE A 67 -1.42 -8.61 -0.46
CA ILE A 67 -0.35 -8.47 0.53
C ILE A 67 0.53 -7.26 0.22
N THR A 68 1.01 -7.13 -1.02
CA THR A 68 1.85 -6.00 -1.44
C THR A 68 1.10 -4.68 -1.29
N MET A 69 -0.17 -4.62 -1.70
CA MET A 69 -0.99 -3.42 -1.57
C MET A 69 -1.11 -2.97 -0.11
N SER A 70 -1.35 -3.91 0.81
CA SER A 70 -1.38 -3.62 2.26
C SER A 70 -0.04 -3.04 2.75
N GLY A 71 1.08 -3.65 2.35
CA GLY A 71 2.42 -3.14 2.67
C GLY A 71 2.70 -1.75 2.08
N LEU A 72 2.23 -1.47 0.86
CA LEU A 72 2.37 -0.16 0.21
C LEU A 72 1.53 0.92 0.91
N ILE A 73 0.32 0.60 1.37
CA ILE A 73 -0.51 1.53 2.17
C ILE A 73 0.22 1.92 3.46
N PHE A 74 0.86 0.96 4.12
CA PHE A 74 1.66 1.24 5.32
C PHE A 74 2.91 2.08 5.02
N ALA A 75 3.63 1.77 3.95
CA ALA A 75 4.76 2.56 3.49
C ALA A 75 4.36 4.02 3.20
N LEU A 76 3.20 4.22 2.57
CA LEU A 76 2.62 5.54 2.30
C LEU A 76 2.30 6.28 3.61
N ALA A 77 1.65 5.61 4.57
CA ALA A 77 1.32 6.19 5.86
C ALA A 77 2.58 6.67 6.61
N LEU A 78 3.64 5.86 6.63
CA LEU A 78 4.94 6.23 7.22
C LEU A 78 5.56 7.44 6.52
N ASN A 79 5.54 7.46 5.18
CA ASN A 79 6.08 8.58 4.43
C ASN A 79 5.33 9.88 4.76
N GLN A 80 4.00 9.84 4.81
CA GLN A 80 3.18 11.00 5.17
C GLN A 80 3.43 11.45 6.61
N LEU A 81 3.55 10.52 7.56
CA LEU A 81 3.89 10.86 8.95
C LEU A 81 5.21 11.62 9.03
N MET A 82 6.23 11.15 8.31
CA MET A 82 7.55 11.78 8.29
C MET A 82 7.52 13.18 7.65
N VAL A 83 6.67 13.40 6.63
CA VAL A 83 6.47 14.72 6.02
C VAL A 83 5.79 15.68 7.00
N VAL A 84 4.74 15.22 7.68
CA VAL A 84 3.97 16.03 8.65
C VAL A 84 4.80 16.32 9.90
N SER A 85 5.54 15.33 10.43
CA SER A 85 6.31 15.47 11.66
C SER A 85 7.53 16.37 11.54
N ASN A 86 8.23 16.35 10.40
CA ASN A 86 9.44 17.14 10.21
C ASN A 86 9.18 18.61 9.87
N GLY A 87 7.92 18.95 9.55
CA GLY A 87 7.54 20.24 9.01
C GLY A 87 8.21 20.51 7.66
N ILE A 88 7.61 21.38 6.85
CA ILE A 88 8.25 21.89 5.61
C ILE A 88 9.33 22.91 6.03
N SER A 89 10.31 22.50 6.83
CA SER A 89 11.41 23.36 7.23
C SER A 89 12.56 23.23 6.21
N LYS A 90 13.24 24.36 5.98
CA LYS A 90 14.15 24.72 4.87
C LYS A 90 15.39 23.84 4.64
N LEU A 91 15.38 22.58 5.08
CA LEU A 91 16.47 21.60 4.93
C LEU A 91 16.25 20.66 3.72
N GLN A 92 15.77 21.21 2.60
CA GLN A 92 15.27 20.46 1.44
C GLN A 92 16.29 19.49 0.83
N ASN A 93 17.60 19.80 0.83
CA ASN A 93 18.55 19.05 0.02
C ASN A 93 18.94 17.67 0.59
N ASN A 94 19.05 17.51 1.91
CA ASN A 94 19.37 16.22 2.52
C ASN A 94 18.13 15.44 2.97
N CYS A 95 17.04 16.14 3.26
CA CYS A 95 15.80 15.51 3.70
C CYS A 95 15.13 14.75 2.56
N LEU A 96 15.03 15.37 1.38
CA LEU A 96 14.39 14.78 0.19
C LEU A 96 15.10 13.49 -0.29
N LEU A 97 16.44 13.44 -0.16
CA LEU A 97 17.22 12.24 -0.47
C LEU A 97 16.96 11.09 0.53
N ARG A 98 16.81 11.41 1.83
CA ARG A 98 16.45 10.42 2.87
C ARG A 98 15.03 9.89 2.69
N PHE A 99 14.08 10.76 2.35
CA PHE A 99 12.70 10.37 2.03
C PHE A 99 12.65 9.42 0.82
N THR A 100 13.43 9.72 -0.22
CA THR A 100 13.47 8.90 -1.44
C THR A 100 14.07 7.52 -1.17
N LEU A 101 15.17 7.45 -0.41
CA LEU A 101 15.80 6.17 -0.06
C LEU A 101 14.90 5.33 0.86
N ALA A 102 14.36 5.92 1.92
CA ALA A 102 13.46 5.21 2.83
C ALA A 102 12.22 4.70 2.11
N THR A 103 11.57 5.54 1.29
CA THR A 103 10.39 5.13 0.51
C THR A 103 10.71 3.98 -0.44
N THR A 104 11.85 4.05 -1.13
CA THR A 104 12.31 2.97 -2.02
C THR A 104 12.50 1.66 -1.26
N VAL A 105 13.12 1.71 -0.07
CA VAL A 105 13.32 0.51 0.78
C VAL A 105 11.98 -0.10 1.19
N HIS A 106 11.00 0.71 1.61
CA HIS A 106 9.68 0.20 2.00
C HIS A 106 8.91 -0.40 0.82
N ILE A 107 8.98 0.23 -0.37
CA ILE A 107 8.38 -0.31 -1.60
C ILE A 107 9.02 -1.66 -1.94
N CYS A 108 10.36 -1.73 -1.97
CA CYS A 108 11.08 -2.98 -2.23
C CYS A 108 10.70 -4.07 -1.22
N ALA A 109 10.57 -3.72 0.07
CA ALA A 109 10.14 -4.66 1.10
C ALA A 109 8.71 -5.17 0.86
N ALA A 110 7.75 -4.29 0.54
CA ALA A 110 6.36 -4.66 0.28
C ALA A 110 6.21 -5.60 -0.93
N TYR A 111 6.95 -5.33 -2.02
CA TYR A 111 6.99 -6.22 -3.18
C TYR A 111 7.68 -7.54 -2.86
N SER A 112 8.79 -7.51 -2.09
CA SER A 112 9.50 -8.74 -1.69
C SER A 112 8.60 -9.66 -0.88
N VAL A 113 7.84 -9.12 0.07
CA VAL A 113 6.89 -9.91 0.89
C VAL A 113 5.79 -10.51 0.01
N GLY A 114 5.18 -9.72 -0.89
CA GLY A 114 4.18 -10.27 -1.82
C GLY A 114 4.74 -11.37 -2.71
N ILE A 115 5.95 -11.22 -3.24
CA ILE A 115 6.61 -12.26 -4.04
C ILE A 115 6.89 -13.51 -3.19
N MET A 116 7.26 -13.37 -1.91
CA MET A 116 7.45 -14.52 -1.03
C MET A 116 6.15 -15.32 -0.84
N PHE A 117 5.01 -14.65 -0.64
CA PHE A 117 3.71 -15.32 -0.57
C PHE A 117 3.33 -15.98 -1.91
N PHE A 118 3.56 -15.29 -3.03
CA PHE A 118 3.36 -15.88 -4.36
C PHE A 118 4.14 -17.18 -4.51
N LEU A 119 5.45 -17.14 -4.23
CA LEU A 119 6.32 -18.30 -4.35
C LEU A 119 5.93 -19.43 -3.40
N ALA A 120 5.49 -19.10 -2.18
CA ALA A 120 4.99 -20.09 -1.23
C ALA A 120 3.84 -20.88 -1.86
N PHE A 121 2.82 -20.20 -2.39
CA PHE A 121 1.64 -20.83 -2.98
C PHE A 121 1.85 -21.45 -4.37
N MET A 122 3.04 -21.33 -4.97
CA MET A 122 3.43 -22.07 -6.17
C MET A 122 4.09 -23.43 -5.84
N THR A 123 4.27 -23.75 -4.55
CA THR A 123 4.85 -25.05 -4.14
C THR A 123 3.81 -26.17 -4.16
N PRO A 124 4.22 -27.45 -4.20
CA PRO A 124 3.29 -28.58 -4.11
C PRO A 124 2.59 -28.72 -2.75
N TRP A 125 3.12 -28.05 -1.71
CA TRP A 125 2.65 -28.20 -0.32
C TRP A 125 1.65 -27.14 0.11
N SER A 126 1.43 -26.12 -0.71
CA SER A 126 0.49 -25.04 -0.44
C SER A 126 -0.07 -24.50 -1.75
N GLY A 127 -1.29 -23.98 -1.71
CA GLY A 127 -2.01 -23.63 -2.93
C GLY A 127 -3.15 -22.68 -2.64
N VAL A 128 -3.25 -21.66 -3.48
CA VAL A 128 -4.35 -20.72 -3.50
C VAL A 128 -5.10 -20.90 -4.81
N ILE A 129 -6.43 -21.01 -4.75
CA ILE A 129 -7.30 -21.24 -5.90
C ILE A 129 -8.09 -19.95 -6.16
N TYR A 130 -7.98 -19.43 -7.38
CA TYR A 130 -8.78 -18.30 -7.82
C TYR A 130 -10.25 -18.68 -8.05
N LEU A 131 -11.16 -17.91 -7.45
CA LEU A 131 -12.61 -18.05 -7.60
C LEU A 131 -13.10 -16.98 -8.58
N ARG A 132 -13.23 -17.38 -9.85
CA ARG A 132 -13.58 -16.49 -10.97
C ARG A 132 -14.89 -15.73 -10.75
N GLU A 133 -15.88 -16.37 -10.13
CA GLU A 133 -17.23 -15.83 -9.95
C GLU A 133 -17.28 -14.66 -8.96
N ALA A 134 -16.32 -14.59 -8.03
CA ALA A 134 -16.32 -13.62 -6.94
C ALA A 134 -15.09 -12.69 -6.96
N PHE A 135 -14.22 -12.81 -7.98
CA PHE A 135 -12.93 -12.11 -8.03
C PHE A 135 -12.18 -12.21 -6.70
N CYS A 136 -12.13 -13.41 -6.14
CA CYS A 136 -11.47 -13.68 -4.87
C CYS A 136 -10.62 -14.95 -4.97
N PHE A 137 -9.97 -15.31 -3.88
CA PHE A 137 -9.18 -16.52 -3.79
C PHE A 137 -9.55 -17.29 -2.52
N THR A 138 -9.35 -18.59 -2.56
CA THR A 138 -9.45 -19.48 -1.39
C THR A 138 -8.19 -20.31 -1.25
N TYR A 139 -7.90 -20.80 -0.06
CA TYR A 139 -6.83 -21.76 0.17
C TYR A 139 -7.33 -23.16 -0.16
N ALA A 140 -6.48 -24.01 -0.73
CA ALA A 140 -6.78 -25.43 -0.91
C ALA A 140 -6.84 -26.12 0.47
N GLU A 141 -7.96 -26.77 0.79
CA GLU A 141 -8.21 -27.30 2.14
C GLU A 141 -7.42 -28.59 2.44
N ASP A 142 -6.92 -29.26 1.41
CA ASP A 142 -6.23 -30.55 1.48
C ASP A 142 -4.72 -30.45 1.71
N LEU A 143 -4.17 -29.22 1.76
CA LEU A 143 -2.73 -28.99 1.87
C LEU A 143 -2.34 -28.54 3.28
N GLU A 144 -1.53 -29.36 3.97
CA GLU A 144 -1.15 -29.13 5.38
C GLU A 144 -0.49 -27.76 5.64
N ALA A 145 0.30 -27.23 4.70
CA ALA A 145 0.97 -25.93 4.90
C ALA A 145 0.02 -24.73 4.71
N ASN A 146 -1.15 -24.91 4.08
CA ASN A 146 -2.08 -23.81 3.87
C ASN A 146 -2.67 -23.26 5.15
N GLU A 147 -2.91 -24.10 6.17
CA GLU A 147 -3.39 -23.61 7.46
C GLU A 147 -2.38 -22.63 8.08
N MET A 148 -1.10 -23.00 8.11
CA MET A 148 -0.05 -22.15 8.65
C MET A 148 0.15 -20.86 7.82
N ILE A 149 0.23 -20.97 6.49
CA ILE A 149 0.48 -19.80 5.63
C ILE A 149 -0.72 -18.84 5.65
N SER A 150 -1.96 -19.35 5.66
CA SER A 150 -3.16 -18.52 5.74
C SER A 150 -3.26 -17.77 7.07
N GLN A 151 -2.86 -18.38 8.18
CA GLN A 151 -2.72 -17.70 9.47
C GLN A 151 -1.66 -16.59 9.41
N ILE A 152 -0.51 -16.84 8.77
CA ILE A 152 0.54 -15.83 8.63
C ILE A 152 0.07 -14.65 7.77
N ASP A 153 -0.61 -14.90 6.65
CA ASP A 153 -1.24 -13.86 5.82
C ASP A 153 -2.21 -13.02 6.66
N TRP A 154 -3.13 -13.67 7.36
CA TRP A 154 -4.16 -12.98 8.13
C TRP A 154 -3.57 -12.11 9.25
N VAL A 155 -2.60 -12.65 10.00
CA VAL A 155 -1.88 -11.90 11.05
C VAL A 155 -1.11 -10.73 10.46
N TYR A 156 -0.38 -10.94 9.36
CA TYR A 156 0.33 -9.86 8.65
C TYR A 156 -0.62 -8.74 8.25
N THR A 157 -1.73 -9.09 7.58
CA THR A 157 -2.74 -8.15 7.10
C THR A 157 -3.33 -7.32 8.25
N ILE A 158 -3.69 -7.96 9.38
CA ILE A 158 -4.21 -7.25 10.55
C ILE A 158 -3.18 -6.30 11.13
N ILE A 159 -1.93 -6.74 11.31
CA ILE A 159 -0.88 -5.92 11.89
C ILE A 159 -0.63 -4.68 11.02
N ILE A 160 -0.46 -4.88 9.72
CA ILE A 160 -0.13 -3.81 8.78
C ILE A 160 -1.28 -2.79 8.65
N ILE A 161 -2.52 -3.25 8.57
CA ILE A 161 -3.70 -2.36 8.51
C ILE A 161 -3.85 -1.60 9.83
N SER A 162 -3.72 -2.28 10.98
CA SER A 162 -3.85 -1.65 12.30
C SER A 162 -2.78 -0.58 12.51
N LEU A 163 -1.52 -0.88 12.17
CA LEU A 163 -0.42 0.09 12.26
C LEU A 163 -0.64 1.28 11.32
N SER A 164 -1.11 1.03 10.08
CA SER A 164 -1.46 2.10 9.15
C SER A 164 -2.53 3.02 9.73
N PHE A 165 -3.59 2.45 10.31
CA PHE A 165 -4.66 3.20 10.97
C PHE A 165 -4.12 4.07 12.11
N PHE A 166 -3.29 3.51 13.00
CA PHE A 166 -2.68 4.27 14.09
C PHE A 166 -1.81 5.43 13.59
N ILE A 167 -1.03 5.21 12.52
CA ILE A 167 -0.23 6.28 11.92
C ILE A 167 -1.12 7.40 11.39
N TYR A 168 -2.22 7.08 10.68
CA TYR A 168 -3.14 8.10 10.20
C TYR A 168 -3.83 8.88 11.33
N VAL A 169 -4.18 8.21 12.44
CA VAL A 169 -4.69 8.90 13.64
C VAL A 169 -3.63 9.85 14.22
N LEU A 170 -2.37 9.44 14.27
CA LEU A 170 -1.27 10.32 14.71
C LEU A 170 -1.08 11.52 13.78
N ILE A 171 -1.10 11.31 12.47
CA ILE A 171 -1.03 12.38 11.48
C ILE A 171 -2.16 13.39 11.71
N PHE A 172 -3.39 12.91 11.88
CA PHE A 172 -4.56 13.75 12.13
C PHE A 172 -4.40 14.61 13.39
N ILE A 173 -3.94 14.01 14.50
CA ILE A 173 -3.65 14.74 15.76
C ILE A 173 -2.58 15.81 15.56
N LEU A 174 -1.50 15.48 14.84
CA LEU A 174 -0.40 16.41 14.58
C LEU A 174 -0.84 17.62 13.74
N VAL A 175 -1.69 17.39 12.74
CA VAL A 175 -2.25 18.45 11.90
C VAL A 175 -3.12 19.38 12.74
N LEU A 176 -4.09 18.84 13.49
CA LEU A 176 -4.97 19.65 14.34
C LEU A 176 -4.20 20.50 15.37
N ARG A 177 -3.21 19.90 16.02
CA ARG A 177 -2.38 20.61 17.02
C ARG A 177 -1.59 21.76 16.39
N LYS A 178 -1.18 21.62 15.13
CA LYS A 178 -0.44 22.67 14.43
C LYS A 178 -1.34 23.86 14.13
N ASP A 179 -2.56 23.61 13.67
CA ASP A 179 -3.54 24.67 13.38
C ASP A 179 -3.89 25.50 14.63
N ASP A 180 -3.96 24.85 15.81
CA ASP A 180 -4.19 25.54 17.08
C ASP A 180 -3.04 26.47 17.48
N ILE A 181 -1.79 26.05 17.23
CA ILE A 181 -0.59 26.86 17.51
C ILE A 181 -0.53 28.05 16.56
N ASP A 182 -0.79 27.83 15.26
CA ASP A 182 -0.72 28.89 14.24
C ASP A 182 -1.81 29.96 14.49
N LYS A 183 -3.00 29.56 14.97
CA LYS A 183 -4.03 30.52 15.43
C LYS A 183 -3.61 31.32 16.65
N ALA A 184 -3.01 30.68 17.66
CA ALA A 184 -2.59 31.33 18.89
C ALA A 184 -1.44 32.35 18.73
N ILE A 185 -0.71 32.32 17.61
CA ILE A 185 0.35 33.28 17.28
C ILE A 185 -0.20 34.52 16.56
N ASN A 186 -1.33 34.38 15.86
CA ASN A 186 -1.91 35.42 15.01
C ASN A 186 -3.02 36.26 15.69
N ASP A 187 -3.45 35.86 16.89
CA ASP A 187 -4.34 36.61 17.79
C ASP A 187 -3.53 37.43 18.84
#